data_AF-A0A2W5TZT1-F1
#
_entry.id   AF-A0A2W5TZT1-F1
#
_cell.length_a   1.000
_cell.length_b   1.000
_cell.length_c   1.000
_cell.angle_alpha   90.00
_cell.angle_beta   90.00
_cell.angle_gamma   90.00
#
_symmetry.space_group_name_H-M   'P 1'
#
loop_
_entity.id
_entity.type
_entity.pdbx_description
1 polymer ?
#
loop_
_entity_poly.entity_id
_entity_poly.type
_entity_poly.pdbx_seq_one_letter_code
_entity_poly.pdbx_strand_id
1 'polypeptide(L)'
;MASKKEERAFLRGETGVDGQATEEVQDEAAVEQSKAQEALLRGRTWLGRECLTWLLWKSESTEPVVDFDGKPVTVVFNGKLLLRAGAGDVTEASVKGVTAPYSKLVKQALQRGLLVHTAKLQVTCGEQVYDLTVDAEFFDLRAVKLPALLQEEEDDKLTERLELVTRASGMIDTIVAAFIKERSSKAWASKTVPALKAWMREV
;
A
#
# COMPACT_ATOMS: atom_id res chain seq x y z
N MET A 1 -29.75 -20.69 -30.63
CA MET A 1 -28.63 -21.61 -30.42
C MET A 1 -27.37 -20.88 -30.88
N ALA A 2 -26.43 -20.60 -29.98
CA ALA A 2 -25.19 -19.91 -30.34
C ALA A 2 -24.41 -20.73 -31.36
N SER A 3 -23.81 -20.06 -32.35
CA SER A 3 -22.96 -20.70 -33.35
C SER A 3 -21.73 -21.31 -32.68
N LYS A 4 -21.27 -22.49 -33.12
CA LYS A 4 -20.01 -23.10 -32.66
C LYS A 4 -18.80 -22.15 -32.77
N LYS A 5 -18.89 -21.12 -33.61
CA LYS A 5 -17.89 -20.06 -33.74
C LYS A 5 -17.93 -19.08 -32.56
N GLU A 6 -19.12 -18.65 -32.16
CA GLU A 6 -19.36 -17.73 -31.03
C GLU A 6 -18.98 -18.40 -29.71
N GLU A 7 -19.34 -19.67 -29.54
CA GLU A 7 -19.00 -20.45 -28.34
C GLU A 7 -17.49 -20.63 -28.18
N ARG A 8 -16.76 -20.82 -29.30
CA ARG A 8 -15.29 -20.87 -29.30
C ARG A 8 -14.64 -19.50 -29.09
N ALA A 9 -15.27 -18.41 -29.52
CA ALA A 9 -14.77 -17.04 -29.28
C ALA A 9 -14.94 -16.65 -27.82
N PHE A 10 -16.09 -16.96 -27.22
CA PHE A 10 -16.36 -16.82 -25.79
C PHE A 10 -15.37 -17.62 -24.93
N LEU A 11 -15.12 -18.89 -25.27
CA LEU A 11 -14.13 -19.73 -24.56
C LEU A 11 -12.69 -19.21 -24.67
N ARG A 12 -12.38 -18.37 -25.67
CA ARG A 12 -11.09 -17.68 -25.81
C ARG A 12 -11.07 -16.29 -25.15
N GLY A 13 -12.19 -15.84 -24.60
CA GLY A 13 -12.33 -14.51 -23.98
C GLY A 13 -12.44 -13.36 -25.00
N GLU A 14 -12.71 -13.66 -26.27
CA GLU A 14 -12.81 -12.66 -27.34
C GLU A 14 -14.17 -11.96 -27.37
N THR A 15 -15.19 -12.54 -26.75
CA THR A 15 -16.56 -12.03 -26.71
C THR A 15 -17.19 -12.26 -25.34
N GLY A 16 -18.18 -11.44 -24.98
CA GLY A 16 -19.05 -11.64 -23.83
C GLY A 16 -20.00 -12.84 -24.01
N VAL A 17 -20.76 -13.14 -22.96
CA VAL A 17 -21.77 -14.23 -22.94
C VAL A 17 -22.88 -13.97 -23.98
N ASP A 18 -23.09 -12.71 -24.33
CA ASP A 18 -23.99 -12.23 -25.38
C ASP A 18 -23.41 -12.33 -26.80
N GLY A 19 -22.16 -12.79 -26.95
CA GLY A 19 -21.46 -12.93 -28.23
C GLY A 19 -20.93 -11.62 -28.79
N GLN A 20 -21.05 -10.50 -28.08
CA GLN A 20 -20.48 -9.22 -28.50
C GLN A 20 -19.02 -9.12 -28.07
N ALA A 21 -18.18 -8.53 -28.91
CA ALA A 21 -16.80 -8.23 -28.52
C ALA A 21 -16.82 -7.18 -27.41
N THR A 22 -16.22 -7.49 -26.27
CA THR A 22 -15.95 -6.49 -25.24
C THR A 22 -14.78 -5.66 -25.74
N GLU A 23 -15.05 -4.57 -26.47
CA GLU A 23 -14.03 -3.56 -26.72
C GLU A 23 -13.77 -2.83 -25.38
N GLU A 24 -12.84 -3.36 -24.59
CA GLU A 24 -12.19 -2.56 -23.54
C GLU A 24 -11.33 -1.50 -24.24
N VAL A 25 -11.97 -0.39 -24.64
CA VAL A 25 -11.27 0.80 -25.09
C VAL A 25 -10.56 1.38 -23.87
N GLN A 26 -9.34 0.90 -23.63
CA GLN A 26 -8.46 1.52 -22.66
C GLN A 26 -8.08 2.89 -23.21
N ASP A 27 -8.40 3.94 -22.45
CA ASP A 27 -8.06 5.31 -22.80
C ASP A 27 -6.54 5.40 -23.06
N GLU A 28 -6.16 5.68 -24.31
CA GLU A 28 -4.76 5.77 -24.75
C GLU A 28 -3.98 6.76 -23.86
N ALA A 29 -4.62 7.84 -23.40
CA ALA A 29 -3.99 8.81 -22.51
C ALA A 29 -3.71 8.21 -21.12
N ALA A 30 -4.62 7.40 -20.57
CA ALA A 30 -4.42 6.73 -19.28
C ALA A 30 -3.32 5.65 -19.36
N VAL A 31 -3.27 4.93 -20.49
CA VAL A 31 -2.22 3.93 -20.75
C VAL A 31 -0.84 4.59 -20.85
N GLU A 32 -0.71 5.70 -21.58
CA GLU A 32 0.54 6.43 -21.69
C GLU A 32 0.97 7.08 -20.36
N GLN A 33 0.03 7.59 -19.56
CA GLN A 33 0.31 8.08 -18.20
C GLN A 33 0.85 6.98 -17.29
N SER A 34 0.24 5.79 -17.30
CA SER A 34 0.69 4.64 -16.52
C SER A 34 2.11 4.20 -16.93
N LYS A 35 2.39 4.10 -18.23
CA LYS A 35 3.74 3.79 -18.74
C LYS A 35 4.77 4.85 -18.33
N ALA A 36 4.41 6.13 -18.39
CA ALA A 36 5.29 7.22 -17.99
C ALA A 36 5.59 7.17 -16.48
N GLN A 37 4.59 6.87 -15.65
CA GLN A 37 4.73 6.66 -14.22
C GLN A 37 5.64 5.46 -13.92
N GLU A 38 5.45 4.33 -14.58
CA GLU A 38 6.30 3.15 -14.45
C GLU A 38 7.76 3.45 -14.83
N ALA A 39 7.99 4.14 -15.95
CA ALA A 39 9.32 4.55 -16.39
C ALA A 39 10.02 5.47 -15.37
N LEU A 40 9.27 6.39 -14.76
CA LEU A 40 9.78 7.28 -13.71
C LEU A 40 10.10 6.50 -12.43
N LEU A 41 9.35 5.47 -12.07
CA LEU A 41 9.56 4.73 -10.82
C LEU A 41 10.58 3.59 -10.95
N ARG A 42 10.93 3.22 -12.18
CA ARG A 42 11.93 2.20 -12.47
C ARG A 42 13.25 2.48 -11.74
N GLY A 43 13.69 1.52 -10.93
CA GLY A 43 14.92 1.63 -10.13
C GLY A 43 14.79 2.47 -8.84
N ARG A 44 13.59 2.99 -8.52
CA ARG A 44 13.32 3.80 -7.31
C ARG A 44 12.44 3.10 -6.27
N THR A 45 11.99 1.86 -6.53
CA THR A 45 11.22 1.00 -5.61
C THR A 45 11.86 0.86 -4.22
N TRP A 46 13.19 0.97 -4.13
CA TRP A 46 13.90 0.92 -2.86
C TRP A 46 13.43 1.99 -1.87
N LEU A 47 13.01 3.17 -2.35
CA LEU A 47 12.54 4.26 -1.50
C LEU A 47 11.17 3.94 -0.91
N GLY A 48 10.26 3.35 -1.69
CA GLY A 48 8.99 2.84 -1.18
C GLY A 48 9.20 1.74 -0.13
N ARG A 49 10.18 0.85 -0.34
CA ARG A 49 10.51 -0.21 0.62
C ARG A 49 11.10 0.35 1.91
N GLU A 50 12.00 1.33 1.81
CA GLU A 50 12.51 2.06 2.98
C GLU A 50 11.37 2.75 3.75
N CYS A 51 10.44 3.40 3.04
CA CYS A 51 9.30 4.08 3.64
C CYS A 51 8.40 3.11 4.43
N LEU A 52 8.01 1.98 3.83
CA LEU A 52 7.17 0.99 4.51
C LEU A 52 7.90 0.31 5.68
N THR A 53 9.20 0.07 5.57
CA THR A 53 10.00 -0.46 6.70
C THR A 53 10.13 0.56 7.83
N TRP A 54 10.34 1.84 7.52
CA TRP A 54 10.32 2.92 8.51
C TRP A 54 8.94 3.02 9.19
N LEU A 55 7.86 2.91 8.42
CA LEU A 55 6.50 2.97 8.94
C LEU A 55 6.20 1.79 9.88
N LEU A 56 6.64 0.57 9.55
CA LEU A 56 6.52 -0.61 10.41
C LEU A 56 7.22 -0.42 11.76
N TRP A 57 8.40 0.20 11.75
CA TRP A 57 9.13 0.50 12.98
C TRP A 57 8.40 1.56 13.82
N LYS A 58 7.96 2.66 13.20
CA LYS A 58 7.21 3.72 13.90
C LYS A 58 5.91 3.21 14.51
N SER A 59 5.18 2.35 13.78
CA SER A 59 3.88 1.84 14.20
C SER A 59 3.92 0.93 15.42
N GLU A 60 5.08 0.34 15.76
CA GLU A 60 5.18 -0.54 16.93
C GLU A 60 4.93 0.21 18.25
N SER A 61 5.24 1.50 18.32
CA SER A 61 4.95 2.34 19.49
C SER A 61 3.46 2.59 19.72
N THR A 62 2.61 2.33 18.72
CA THR A 62 1.18 2.70 18.65
C THR A 62 0.91 4.21 18.78
N GLU A 63 1.94 5.04 18.84
CA GLU A 63 1.82 6.49 18.82
C GLU A 63 1.42 7.00 17.42
N PRO A 64 0.79 8.19 17.34
CA PRO A 64 0.51 8.82 16.06
C PRO A 64 1.78 9.01 15.23
N VAL A 65 1.75 8.56 13.98
CA VAL A 65 2.88 8.71 13.05
C VAL A 65 2.90 10.12 12.46
N VAL A 66 1.71 10.67 12.17
CA VAL A 66 1.50 12.01 11.62
C VAL A 66 0.21 12.64 12.17
N ASP A 67 0.01 13.90 11.86
CA ASP A 67 -1.27 14.60 12.00
C ASP A 67 -1.87 14.84 10.60
N PHE A 68 -3.16 14.62 10.43
CA PHE A 68 -3.90 14.86 9.20
C PHE A 68 -5.19 15.62 9.52
N ASP A 69 -5.35 16.83 8.97
CA ASP A 69 -6.46 17.74 9.27
C ASP A 69 -6.66 18.02 10.78
N GLY A 70 -5.57 18.13 11.56
CA GLY A 70 -5.64 18.37 13.00
C GLY A 70 -6.06 17.14 13.81
N LYS A 71 -6.05 15.95 13.19
CA LYS A 71 -6.32 14.67 13.85
C LYS A 71 -5.08 13.77 13.82
N PRO A 72 -4.76 13.09 14.94
CA PRO A 72 -3.66 12.15 14.97
C PRO A 72 -3.96 10.93 14.09
N VAL A 73 -2.98 10.50 13.31
CA VAL A 73 -3.04 9.31 12.47
C VAL A 73 -2.16 8.22 13.07
N THR A 74 -2.76 7.12 13.49
CA THR A 74 -2.05 5.91 13.91
C THR A 74 -2.13 4.85 12.82
N VAL A 75 -1.10 4.02 12.75
CA VAL A 75 -0.99 2.95 11.75
C VAL A 75 -0.70 1.65 12.48
N VAL A 76 -1.35 0.56 12.04
CA VAL A 76 -1.07 -0.79 12.51
C VAL A 76 -0.92 -1.71 11.31
N PHE A 77 0.18 -2.45 11.24
CA PHE A 77 0.36 -3.49 10.24
C PHE A 77 -0.42 -4.73 10.68
N ASN A 78 -1.35 -5.19 9.83
CA ASN A 78 -2.19 -6.34 10.14
C ASN A 78 -2.18 -7.35 8.99
N GLY A 79 -2.23 -8.64 9.30
CA GLY A 79 -2.42 -9.67 8.27
C GLY A 79 -1.16 -9.98 7.45
N LYS A 80 -1.20 -9.72 6.14
CA LYS A 80 -0.13 -10.13 5.21
C LYS A 80 0.93 -9.04 5.10
N LEU A 81 2.19 -9.45 5.30
CA LEU A 81 3.38 -8.65 5.02
C LEU A 81 4.26 -9.41 4.03
N LEU A 82 4.72 -8.73 2.98
CA LEU A 82 5.68 -9.25 2.02
C LEU A 82 6.97 -8.45 2.14
N LEU A 83 8.07 -9.16 2.30
CA LEU A 83 9.43 -8.63 2.41
C LEU A 83 10.22 -9.09 1.18
N ARG A 84 11.04 -8.21 0.60
CA ARG A 84 11.91 -8.54 -0.54
C ARG A 84 13.30 -7.95 -0.33
N ALA A 85 14.32 -8.68 -0.76
CA ALA A 85 15.71 -8.21 -0.73
C ALA A 85 15.94 -6.97 -1.62
N GLY A 86 17.02 -6.26 -1.32
CA GLY A 86 17.54 -5.17 -2.16
C GLY A 86 18.11 -5.65 -3.50
N ALA A 87 18.53 -4.70 -4.34
CA ALA A 87 18.95 -4.91 -5.74
C ALA A 87 19.76 -6.22 -5.99
N GLY A 88 19.32 -7.00 -6.98
CA GLY A 88 20.04 -8.18 -7.50
C GLY A 88 19.67 -9.53 -6.87
N ASP A 89 18.97 -9.53 -5.73
CA ASP A 89 18.53 -10.74 -5.04
C ASP A 89 17.00 -10.90 -5.15
N VAL A 90 16.54 -12.11 -5.50
CA VAL A 90 15.11 -12.46 -5.67
C VAL A 90 14.52 -13.03 -4.38
N THR A 91 15.26 -12.95 -3.27
CA THR A 91 14.79 -13.47 -1.98
C THR A 91 13.57 -12.71 -1.49
N GLU A 92 12.51 -13.46 -1.22
CA GLU A 92 11.25 -12.97 -0.66
C GLU A 92 10.88 -13.75 0.61
N ALA A 93 10.24 -13.06 1.54
CA ALA A 93 9.61 -13.67 2.70
C ALA A 93 8.20 -13.10 2.87
N SER A 94 7.20 -13.98 2.99
CA SER A 94 5.84 -13.56 3.31
C SER A 94 5.44 -14.11 4.67
N VAL A 95 4.90 -13.23 5.52
CA VAL A 95 4.27 -13.62 6.78
C VAL A 95 2.78 -13.28 6.72
N LYS A 96 1.97 -14.09 7.40
CA LYS A 96 0.52 -13.91 7.49
C LYS A 96 0.10 -14.12 8.94
N GLY A 97 -0.76 -13.24 9.43
CA GLY A 97 -1.34 -13.34 10.76
C GLY A 97 -1.56 -11.95 11.36
N VAL A 98 -2.43 -11.84 12.35
CA VAL A 98 -2.84 -10.54 12.91
C VAL A 98 -1.63 -9.77 13.47
N THR A 99 -0.77 -10.45 14.24
CA THR A 99 0.42 -9.85 14.88
C THR A 99 1.73 -10.24 14.19
N ALA A 100 1.67 -11.02 13.11
CA ALA A 100 2.83 -11.52 12.40
C ALA A 100 3.80 -10.42 11.92
N PRO A 101 3.35 -9.22 11.47
CA PRO A 101 4.24 -8.14 11.05
C PRO A 101 5.25 -7.69 12.12
N TYR A 102 4.90 -7.81 13.41
CA TYR A 102 5.76 -7.41 14.54
C TYR A 102 6.54 -8.57 15.15
N SER A 103 6.47 -9.76 14.54
CA SER A 103 7.14 -10.95 15.06
C SER A 103 8.67 -10.87 14.96
N LYS A 104 9.35 -11.65 15.80
CA LYS A 104 10.82 -11.81 15.75
C LYS A 104 11.31 -12.28 14.38
N LEU A 105 10.51 -13.09 13.68
CA LEU A 105 10.82 -13.58 12.33
C LEU A 105 10.95 -12.42 11.33
N VAL A 106 10.05 -11.43 11.40
CA VAL A 106 10.11 -10.24 10.53
C VAL A 106 11.33 -9.41 10.89
N LYS A 107 11.57 -9.15 12.17
CA LYS A 107 12.77 -8.39 12.61
C LYS A 107 14.06 -9.06 12.11
N GLN A 108 14.17 -10.38 12.20
CA GLN A 108 15.31 -11.14 11.66
C GLN A 108 15.43 -11.07 10.12
N ALA A 109 14.32 -11.10 9.39
CA ALA A 109 14.33 -10.92 7.94
C ALA A 109 14.83 -9.52 7.55
N LEU A 110 14.41 -8.49 8.27
CA LEU A 110 14.88 -7.12 8.08
C LEU A 110 16.39 -6.99 8.37
N GLN A 111 16.90 -7.63 9.43
CA GLN A 111 18.34 -7.70 9.71
C GLN A 111 19.16 -8.30 8.57
N ARG A 112 18.58 -9.24 7.81
CA ARG A 112 19.22 -9.89 6.66
C ARG A 112 19.14 -9.06 5.38
N GLY A 113 18.60 -7.85 5.45
CA GLY A 113 18.54 -6.91 4.32
C GLY A 113 17.27 -7.04 3.47
N LEU A 114 16.26 -7.79 3.91
CA LEU A 114 14.94 -7.70 3.30
C LEU A 114 14.26 -6.42 3.79
N LEU A 115 13.42 -5.83 2.94
CA LEU A 115 12.62 -4.65 3.27
C LEU A 115 11.14 -4.90 2.92
N VAL A 116 10.24 -4.13 3.52
CA VAL A 116 8.80 -4.29 3.31
C VAL A 116 8.46 -3.89 1.87
N HIS A 117 7.89 -4.80 1.10
CA HIS A 117 7.47 -4.57 -0.27
C HIS A 117 5.95 -4.42 -0.41
N THR A 118 5.18 -5.11 0.41
CA THR A 118 3.71 -4.94 0.47
C THR A 118 3.25 -5.13 1.90
N ALA A 119 2.35 -4.27 2.35
CA ALA A 119 1.81 -4.30 3.70
C ALA A 119 0.31 -4.05 3.69
N LYS A 120 -0.43 -4.88 4.43
CA LYS A 120 -1.79 -4.54 4.81
C LYS A 120 -1.76 -3.73 6.11
N LEU A 121 -2.43 -2.58 6.08
CA LEU A 121 -2.44 -1.57 7.11
C LEU A 121 -3.87 -1.34 7.59
N GLN A 122 -3.99 -1.09 8.89
CA GLN A 122 -5.13 -0.39 9.46
C GLN A 122 -4.67 1.01 9.84
N VAL A 123 -5.31 2.02 9.26
CA VAL A 123 -5.01 3.43 9.48
C VAL A 123 -6.19 4.04 10.25
N THR A 124 -5.92 4.64 11.40
CA THR A 124 -6.95 5.28 12.22
C THR A 124 -6.69 6.77 12.30
N CYS A 125 -7.71 7.57 12.02
CA CYS A 125 -7.68 9.04 12.08
C CYS A 125 -8.91 9.55 12.81
N GLY A 126 -8.71 9.96 14.08
CA GLY A 126 -9.83 10.19 15.00
C GLY A 126 -10.65 8.91 15.19
N GLU A 127 -11.93 8.95 14.82
CA GLU A 127 -12.87 7.82 14.92
C GLU A 127 -12.95 6.98 13.63
N GLN A 128 -12.33 7.44 12.54
CA GLN A 128 -12.38 6.76 11.25
C GLN A 128 -11.27 5.72 11.17
N VAL A 129 -11.64 4.47 10.85
CA VAL A 129 -10.72 3.35 10.66
C VAL A 129 -10.78 2.88 9.22
N TYR A 130 -9.62 2.80 8.58
CA TYR A 130 -9.44 2.36 7.20
C TYR A 130 -8.59 1.10 7.19
N ASP A 131 -9.01 0.07 6.47
CA ASP A 131 -8.18 -1.12 6.20
C ASP A 131 -7.77 -1.10 4.73
N LEU A 132 -6.48 -1.06 4.44
CA LEU A 132 -5.96 -0.95 3.08
C LEU A 132 -4.66 -1.73 2.90
N THR A 133 -4.23 -1.92 1.66
CA THR A 133 -2.92 -2.50 1.33
C THR A 133 -2.10 -1.50 0.55
N VAL A 134 -0.84 -1.32 0.90
CA VAL A 134 0.11 -0.47 0.19
C VAL A 134 1.24 -1.33 -0.35
N ASP A 135 1.66 -1.08 -1.60
CA ASP A 135 2.86 -1.67 -2.18
C ASP A 135 3.98 -0.63 -2.34
N ALA A 136 5.23 -1.07 -2.32
CA ALA A 136 6.38 -0.19 -2.41
C ALA A 136 6.77 0.20 -3.84
N GLU A 137 6.11 -0.35 -4.87
CA GLU A 137 6.50 -0.15 -6.27
C GLU A 137 5.89 1.13 -6.82
N PHE A 138 4.57 1.27 -6.63
CA PHE A 138 3.81 2.45 -7.05
C PHE A 138 3.25 3.24 -5.86
N PHE A 139 3.29 2.67 -4.65
CA PHE A 139 2.66 3.25 -3.47
C PHE A 139 1.14 3.36 -3.58
N ASP A 140 0.54 2.50 -4.41
CA ASP A 140 -0.90 2.46 -4.63
C ASP A 140 -1.66 1.91 -3.43
N LEU A 141 -2.87 2.44 -3.21
CA LEU A 141 -3.81 1.92 -2.24
C LEU A 141 -4.67 0.84 -2.87
N ARG A 142 -4.55 -0.38 -2.37
CA ARG A 142 -5.29 -1.56 -2.84
C ARG A 142 -6.21 -2.08 -1.76
N ALA A 143 -7.32 -2.70 -2.18
CA ALA A 143 -8.28 -3.35 -1.28
C ALA A 143 -8.75 -2.45 -0.12
N VAL A 144 -8.97 -1.15 -0.41
CA VAL A 144 -9.38 -0.15 0.58
C VAL A 144 -10.78 -0.47 1.08
N LYS A 145 -10.89 -0.69 2.38
CA LYS A 145 -12.15 -0.75 3.13
C LYS A 145 -12.32 0.57 3.85
N LEU A 146 -13.34 1.30 3.45
CA LEU A 146 -13.69 2.59 4.04
C LEU A 146 -14.40 2.39 5.39
N PRO A 147 -14.40 3.40 6.26
CA PRO A 147 -15.28 3.47 7.41
C PRO A 147 -16.75 3.24 7.03
N ALA A 148 -17.57 2.90 8.04
CA ALA A 148 -19.01 2.83 7.84
C ALA A 148 -19.54 4.19 7.37
N LEU A 149 -20.37 4.16 6.32
CA LEU A 149 -21.02 5.34 5.78
C LEU A 149 -22.11 5.80 6.76
N LEU A 150 -22.21 7.11 6.94
CA LEU A 150 -23.20 7.73 7.81
C LEU A 150 -24.46 8.11 7.03
N GLN A 151 -24.34 8.34 5.72
CA GLN A 151 -25.45 8.76 4.89
C GLN A 151 -26.38 7.58 4.54
N GLU A 152 -27.68 7.86 4.39
CA GLU A 152 -28.70 6.87 4.03
C GLU A 152 -29.13 6.98 2.55
N GLU A 153 -29.16 8.20 2.00
CA GLU A 153 -29.50 8.45 0.59
C GLU A 153 -28.37 8.03 -0.35
N GLU A 154 -28.72 7.54 -1.55
CA GLU A 154 -27.77 6.90 -2.47
C GLU A 154 -26.74 7.87 -3.05
N ASP A 155 -27.16 9.06 -3.46
CA ASP A 155 -26.28 10.10 -4.00
C ASP A 155 -25.31 10.64 -2.93
N ASP A 156 -25.80 10.81 -1.70
CA ASP A 156 -24.99 11.25 -0.56
C ASP A 156 -23.98 10.18 -0.14
N LYS A 157 -24.36 8.89 -0.17
CA LYS A 157 -23.43 7.77 0.05
C LYS A 157 -22.30 7.74 -0.98
N LEU A 158 -22.59 8.05 -2.25
CA LEU A 158 -21.57 8.10 -3.28
C LEU A 158 -20.58 9.23 -3.02
N THR A 159 -21.09 10.41 -2.67
CA THR A 159 -20.27 11.57 -2.31
C THR A 159 -19.40 11.28 -1.09
N GLU A 160 -19.98 10.73 -0.02
CA GLU A 160 -19.24 10.34 1.20
C GLU A 160 -18.14 9.32 0.89
N ARG A 161 -18.41 8.32 0.03
CA ARG A 161 -17.38 7.36 -0.40
C ARG A 161 -16.20 8.03 -1.09
N LEU A 162 -16.46 8.97 -2.01
CA LEU A 162 -15.41 9.70 -2.73
C LEU A 162 -14.58 10.54 -1.76
N GLU A 163 -15.22 11.18 -0.80
CA GLU A 163 -14.54 11.93 0.27
C GLU A 163 -13.66 11.00 1.11
N LEU A 164 -14.17 9.86 1.58
CA LEU A 164 -13.42 8.91 2.40
C LEU A 164 -12.22 8.31 1.63
N VAL A 165 -12.37 7.99 0.35
CA VAL A 165 -11.25 7.53 -0.49
C VAL A 165 -10.19 8.63 -0.64
N THR A 166 -10.63 9.86 -0.88
CA THR A 166 -9.72 11.02 -1.02
C THR A 166 -8.95 11.27 0.29
N ARG A 167 -9.62 11.16 1.44
CA ARG A 167 -8.99 11.23 2.76
C ARG A 167 -7.99 10.10 2.99
N ALA A 168 -8.32 8.87 2.58
CA ALA A 168 -7.40 7.74 2.68
C ALA A 168 -6.09 7.99 1.89
N SER A 169 -6.19 8.53 0.67
CA SER A 169 -5.03 8.96 -0.13
C SER A 169 -4.24 10.04 0.59
N GLY A 170 -4.90 11.12 1.03
CA GLY A 170 -4.24 12.25 1.69
C GLY A 170 -3.49 11.87 2.98
N MET A 171 -4.02 10.91 3.76
CA MET A 171 -3.31 10.38 4.93
C MET A 171 -2.01 9.67 4.54
N ILE A 172 -2.04 8.87 3.48
CA ILE A 172 -0.86 8.14 3.02
C ILE A 172 0.17 9.12 2.43
N ASP A 173 -0.27 10.12 1.67
CA ASP A 173 0.60 11.20 1.18
C ASP A 173 1.28 11.94 2.33
N THR A 174 0.55 12.19 3.42
CA THR A 174 1.09 12.85 4.63
C THR A 174 2.13 11.97 5.33
N ILE A 175 1.89 10.66 5.42
CA ILE A 175 2.85 9.69 5.96
C ILE A 175 4.13 9.66 5.10
N VAL A 176 3.99 9.62 3.77
CA VAL A 176 5.13 9.66 2.85
C VAL A 176 5.90 10.97 2.98
N ALA A 177 5.21 12.10 3.05
CA ALA A 177 5.84 13.41 3.26
C ALA A 177 6.64 13.46 4.58
N ALA A 178 6.09 12.90 5.65
CA ALA A 178 6.79 12.78 6.94
C ALA A 178 8.05 11.91 6.83
N PHE A 179 7.96 10.75 6.16
CA PHE A 179 9.11 9.91 5.88
C PHE A 179 10.18 10.66 5.09
N ILE A 180 9.82 11.30 3.97
CA ILE A 180 10.77 12.03 3.11
C ILE A 180 11.47 13.16 3.89
N LYS A 181 10.73 13.87 4.74
CA LYS A 181 11.26 14.92 5.62
C LYS A 181 12.28 14.35 6.61
N GLU A 182 11.95 13.24 7.28
CA GLU A 182 12.87 12.58 8.22
C GLU A 182 14.09 12.02 7.48
N ARG A 183 13.89 11.35 6.35
CA ARG A 183 14.89 10.70 5.49
C ARG A 183 15.92 11.66 4.91
N SER A 184 15.49 12.88 4.62
CA SER A 184 16.35 13.95 4.09
C SER A 184 17.05 14.76 5.19
N SER A 185 16.70 14.53 6.45
CA SER A 185 17.28 15.24 7.59
C SER A 185 18.64 14.68 8.00
N LYS A 186 19.45 15.51 8.66
CA LYS A 186 20.71 15.05 9.31
C LYS A 186 20.47 14.02 10.41
N ALA A 187 19.26 13.97 10.97
CA ALA A 187 18.88 13.02 12.02
C ALA A 187 18.75 11.60 11.47
N TRP A 188 18.52 11.42 10.16
CA TRP A 188 18.35 10.10 9.56
C TRP A 188 19.54 9.18 9.84
N ALA A 189 20.74 9.61 9.44
CA ALA A 189 21.97 8.81 9.60
C ALA A 189 22.43 8.75 11.07
N SER A 190 22.23 9.82 11.83
CA SER A 190 22.76 9.94 13.20
C SER A 190 21.86 9.36 14.29
N LYS A 191 20.54 9.27 14.06
CA LYS A 191 19.55 8.83 15.05
C LYS A 191 18.62 7.76 14.51
N THR A 192 17.92 8.01 13.40
CA THR A 192 16.85 7.13 12.91
C THR A 192 17.37 5.75 12.49
N VAL A 193 18.41 5.70 11.65
CA VAL A 193 19.00 4.43 11.20
C VAL A 193 19.59 3.62 12.37
N PRO A 194 20.36 4.20 13.30
CA PRO A 194 20.79 3.50 14.50
C PRO A 194 19.63 2.94 15.34
N ALA A 195 18.56 3.72 15.54
CA ALA A 195 17.39 3.28 16.31
C ALA A 195 16.65 2.13 15.62
N LEU A 196 16.42 2.23 14.30
CA LEU A 196 15.80 1.16 13.52
C LEU A 196 16.65 -0.12 13.57
N LYS A 197 17.98 -0.02 13.48
CA LYS A 197 18.91 -1.16 13.66
C LYS A 197 18.91 -1.74 15.08
N ALA A 198 18.71 -0.91 16.11
CA ALA A 198 18.58 -1.38 17.49
C ALA A 198 17.27 -2.15 17.66
N TRP A 199 16.16 -1.56 17.21
CA TRP A 199 14.83 -2.18 17.21
C TRP A 199 14.81 -3.55 16.53
N MET A 200 15.43 -3.67 15.35
CA MET A 200 15.52 -4.96 14.64
C MET A 200 16.24 -6.04 15.47
N ARG A 201 17.08 -5.68 16.44
CA ARG A 201 17.84 -6.59 17.31
C ARG A 201 17.16 -6.88 18.64
N GLU A 202 16.05 -6.22 18.95
CA GLU A 202 15.26 -6.52 20.15
C GLU A 202 14.62 -7.91 19.99
N VAL A 203 15.01 -8.83 20.88
CA VAL A 203 14.56 -10.22 20.93
C VAL A 203 13.57 -10.39 22.07
#